data_AF-A0A7J6Y7M2-F1
#
_entry.id   AF-A0A7J6Y7M2-F1
#
_cell.length_a   1.000
_cell.length_b   1.000
_cell.length_c   1.000
_cell.angle_alpha   90.00
_cell.angle_beta   90.00
_cell.angle_gamma   90.00
#
_symmetry.space_group_name_H-M   'P 1'
#
loop_
_entity.id
_entity.type
_entity.pdbx_description
1 polymer ?
#
loop_
_entity_poly.entity_id
_entity_poly.type
_entity_poly.pdbx_seq_one_letter_code
_entity_poly.pdbx_strand_id
1 'polypeptide(L)'
;MRQPRRTALLLPPWLMMVVCCVGVCVAADPAVKHRCGFDAMMKKYGRLPTAVVREVPRRGQGAMQAYTAAGEDGDDGWAPIRIKVSAEDMFDPLRHCTAAGDLRIDHGGRAITCEADDVLTEERRSIVLRQILPAAIQLHSERLSVKPVTRPVVIPQTGLGLCDNFTIPRRHHTVGVGATDMIFYANIFPTSDPAAWAASCVWLDDGRPFAAAVNFDPKKVAVTNEYVRVAAHELGHALGFAQAQFLMLNMISEVPNVRGRPEVSVVSTPKTKAMARQYHSCPTLEGIELEDEGGSATALSHWKKRNMRDEMMTSDLGVGLYSALTLAAFEDMGFYLANYSAAEMLWWGNNSGCGLLEKKCLTDGITEYPDLFCNCFWSAGYDFCTYDRLSLGCCDLMRHDEALPEEYRYFADPRVGGDDLFMSRCPIVEGYSNTGCTNGDPSVMPGSIVGPNSRCVKGKDLQFDDKYIGDVCVDTRCGDGTVSVRFLRDDAWHECQAGETVTPPSGPWRGSIVCPQYADVCAAFPNISGHPIPVVDPPLADDPPSAEVAEEDEGETPRKRQRRL
;
A
#
# COMPACT_ATOMS: atom_id res chain seq x y z
N MET A 1 -61.71 69.30 -3.35
CA MET A 1 -62.16 69.35 -1.94
C MET A 1 -61.20 68.53 -1.09
N ARG A 2 -60.71 69.16 0.00
CA ARG A 2 -59.99 68.66 1.18
C ARG A 2 -59.47 67.21 1.21
N GLN A 3 -58.15 67.09 1.42
CA GLN A 3 -57.50 66.01 2.19
C GLN A 3 -58.00 66.00 3.65
N PRO A 4 -57.99 64.85 4.38
CA PRO A 4 -56.76 64.45 5.09
C PRO A 4 -56.51 62.92 5.36
N ARG A 5 -55.20 62.61 5.42
CA ARG A 5 -54.41 61.79 6.38
C ARG A 5 -54.72 60.32 6.74
N ARG A 6 -53.59 59.55 6.66
CA ARG A 6 -53.07 58.47 7.56
C ARG A 6 -53.81 57.12 7.48
N THR A 7 -53.20 55.94 7.51
CA THR A 7 -51.82 55.43 7.66
C THR A 7 -51.85 53.92 7.36
N ALA A 8 -50.74 53.40 6.81
CA ALA A 8 -50.18 52.05 6.97
C ALA A 8 -51.03 50.79 6.63
N LEU A 9 -50.58 50.05 5.61
CA LEU A 9 -50.21 48.62 5.75
C LEU A 9 -49.35 48.22 4.54
N LEU A 10 -48.06 48.03 4.81
CA LEU A 10 -47.09 47.42 3.91
C LEU A 10 -47.20 45.90 4.04
N LEU A 11 -47.38 45.20 2.91
CA LEU A 11 -47.01 43.81 2.72
C LEU A 11 -46.20 43.73 1.42
N PRO A 12 -44.96 43.24 1.44
CA PRO A 12 -44.38 42.59 0.28
C PRO A 12 -44.24 41.07 0.50
N PRO A 13 -44.28 40.29 -0.59
CA PRO A 13 -44.23 38.84 -0.53
C PRO A 13 -42.81 38.38 -0.18
N TRP A 14 -42.73 37.34 0.66
CA TRP A 14 -41.49 36.66 0.97
C TRP A 14 -40.94 35.99 -0.30
N LEU A 15 -39.87 36.58 -0.83
CA LEU A 15 -38.96 35.91 -1.75
C LEU A 15 -38.14 34.91 -0.89
N MET A 16 -38.58 33.66 -0.84
CA MET A 16 -37.75 32.56 -0.35
C MET A 16 -36.59 32.38 -1.34
N MET A 17 -35.48 33.06 -1.07
CA MET A 17 -34.18 32.63 -1.60
C MET A 17 -33.89 31.26 -1.00
N VAL A 18 -34.22 30.21 -1.75
CA VAL A 18 -33.57 28.91 -1.60
C VAL A 18 -32.12 29.13 -2.00
N VAL A 19 -31.30 29.50 -1.02
CA VAL A 19 -29.86 29.37 -1.13
C VAL A 19 -29.60 27.87 -1.15
N CYS A 20 -29.57 27.29 -2.35
CA CYS A 20 -28.86 26.03 -2.57
C CYS A 20 -27.38 26.33 -2.28
N CYS A 21 -27.00 26.26 -1.00
CA CYS A 21 -25.63 25.99 -0.63
C CYS A 21 -25.35 24.56 -1.11
N VAL A 22 -24.99 24.42 -2.38
CA VAL A 22 -24.25 23.27 -2.87
C VAL A 22 -22.87 23.42 -2.23
N GLY A 23 -22.78 23.10 -0.95
CA GLY A 23 -21.52 22.93 -0.25
C GLY A 23 -20.89 21.71 -0.87
N VAL A 24 -20.11 21.92 -1.93
CA VAL A 24 -19.14 20.94 -2.39
C VAL A 24 -18.29 20.63 -1.17
N CYS A 25 -18.33 19.38 -0.71
CA CYS A 25 -17.32 18.90 0.21
C CYS A 25 -15.99 19.12 -0.51
N VAL A 26 -15.18 20.04 0.00
CA VAL A 26 -13.75 19.86 -0.11
C VAL A 26 -13.48 18.67 0.81
N ALA A 27 -13.70 17.45 0.27
CA ALA A 27 -12.89 16.33 0.69
C ALA A 27 -11.46 16.86 0.72
N ALA A 28 -10.71 16.56 1.78
CA ALA A 28 -9.27 16.80 1.75
C ALA A 28 -8.77 16.39 0.36
N ASP A 29 -7.88 17.20 -0.23
CA ASP A 29 -7.08 16.77 -1.37
C ASP A 29 -6.74 15.31 -1.08
N PRO A 30 -7.26 14.34 -1.88
CA PRO A 30 -7.22 12.94 -1.49
C PRO A 30 -5.78 12.70 -1.08
N ALA A 31 -5.53 12.31 0.18
CA ALA A 31 -4.19 11.89 0.59
C ALA A 31 -3.75 10.98 -0.56
N VAL A 32 -2.78 11.44 -1.36
CA VAL A 32 -2.69 11.06 -2.77
C VAL A 32 -2.45 9.56 -2.78
N LYS A 33 -3.54 8.79 -2.89
CA LYS A 33 -3.52 7.34 -2.68
C LYS A 33 -2.51 6.82 -3.67
N HIS A 34 -1.47 6.22 -3.14
CA HIS A 34 -0.30 6.00 -3.95
C HIS A 34 -0.61 4.90 -4.97
N ARG A 35 -0.69 5.27 -6.25
CA ARG A 35 -0.91 4.29 -7.32
C ARG A 35 0.35 3.49 -7.55
N CYS A 36 0.21 2.18 -7.69
CA CYS A 36 1.29 1.26 -8.05
C CYS A 36 2.00 1.73 -9.33
N GLY A 37 3.33 1.88 -9.25
CA GLY A 37 4.14 2.27 -10.38
C GLY A 37 4.58 1.11 -11.27
N PHE A 38 4.68 -0.11 -10.73
CA PHE A 38 4.86 -1.32 -11.54
C PHE A 38 3.81 -1.40 -12.66
N ASP A 39 2.53 -1.16 -12.35
CA ASP A 39 1.44 -1.15 -13.32
C ASP A 39 1.65 -0.14 -14.45
N ALA A 40 2.05 1.08 -14.08
CA ALA A 40 2.31 2.15 -15.03
C ALA A 40 3.42 1.78 -16.01
N MET A 41 4.42 1.03 -15.54
CA MET A 41 5.52 0.54 -16.37
C MET A 41 5.10 -0.65 -17.24
N MET A 42 4.36 -1.61 -16.69
CA MET A 42 3.90 -2.77 -17.45
C MET A 42 2.92 -2.41 -18.57
N LYS A 43 2.11 -1.34 -18.41
CA LYS A 43 1.28 -0.77 -19.50
C LYS A 43 2.13 -0.28 -20.69
N LYS A 44 3.31 0.27 -20.43
CA LYS A 44 4.17 0.88 -21.47
C LYS A 44 5.08 -0.12 -22.18
N TYR A 45 5.54 -1.17 -21.48
CA TYR A 45 6.58 -2.07 -22.02
C TYR A 45 6.08 -3.39 -22.59
N GLY A 46 4.83 -3.79 -22.31
CA GLY A 46 4.37 -5.15 -22.64
C GLY A 46 5.16 -6.23 -21.87
N ARG A 47 4.81 -7.51 -22.06
CA ARG A 47 5.40 -8.63 -21.29
C ARG A 47 6.94 -8.59 -21.32
N LEU A 48 7.55 -8.70 -20.13
CA LEU A 48 8.99 -8.75 -19.93
C LEU A 48 9.62 -9.92 -20.71
N PRO A 49 10.73 -9.70 -21.45
CA PRO A 49 11.57 -10.78 -21.96
C PRO A 49 12.17 -11.58 -20.79
N THR A 50 12.12 -12.91 -20.86
CA THR A 50 12.65 -13.78 -19.80
C THR A 50 14.16 -13.98 -19.98
N ALA A 51 14.98 -13.24 -19.25
CA ALA A 51 16.41 -13.50 -19.13
C ALA A 51 16.67 -14.49 -17.99
N VAL A 52 16.90 -15.76 -18.32
CA VAL A 52 17.25 -16.81 -17.35
C VAL A 52 18.77 -16.94 -17.26
N VAL A 53 19.32 -16.87 -16.05
CA VAL A 53 20.76 -17.02 -15.80
C VAL A 53 21.05 -18.43 -15.32
N ARG A 54 21.98 -19.06 -16.04
CA ARG A 54 22.43 -20.41 -15.75
C ARG A 54 23.48 -20.45 -14.65
N GLU A 55 23.18 -21.11 -13.54
CA GLU A 55 24.21 -21.50 -12.59
C GLU A 55 25.03 -22.67 -13.16
N VAL A 56 26.36 -22.58 -13.08
CA VAL A 56 27.23 -23.63 -13.63
C VAL A 56 27.10 -24.93 -12.80
N PRO A 57 26.66 -26.08 -13.36
CA PRO A 57 26.31 -27.24 -12.54
C PRO A 57 27.50 -27.99 -11.93
N ARG A 58 27.30 -28.63 -10.77
CA ARG A 58 27.99 -29.87 -10.38
C ARG A 58 27.00 -30.92 -9.85
N ARG A 59 27.30 -32.19 -10.14
CA ARG A 59 26.49 -33.40 -9.89
C ARG A 59 26.18 -33.66 -8.41
N GLY A 60 24.93 -34.06 -8.11
CA GLY A 60 24.62 -34.98 -7.00
C GLY A 60 23.29 -34.77 -6.26
N GLN A 61 22.26 -35.54 -6.67
CA GLN A 61 21.14 -36.16 -5.91
C GLN A 61 20.16 -35.37 -5.01
N GLY A 62 18.86 -35.66 -5.22
CA GLY A 62 18.00 -36.32 -4.21
C GLY A 62 16.84 -35.49 -3.63
N ALA A 63 15.62 -36.04 -3.63
CA ALA A 63 14.36 -35.33 -3.40
C ALA A 63 13.69 -35.52 -2.02
N MET A 64 13.06 -34.43 -1.54
CA MET A 64 11.76 -34.25 -0.83
C MET A 64 11.50 -34.63 0.66
N GLN A 65 10.73 -33.70 1.31
CA GLN A 65 10.01 -33.69 2.61
C GLN A 65 10.82 -33.39 3.89
N ALA A 66 10.39 -32.63 4.92
CA ALA A 66 9.18 -31.86 5.24
C ALA A 66 9.45 -30.98 6.51
N TYR A 67 8.75 -29.85 6.60
CA TYR A 67 8.48 -28.90 7.72
C TYR A 67 9.12 -29.09 9.11
N THR A 68 9.79 -28.07 9.64
CA THR A 68 9.36 -27.25 10.81
C THR A 68 10.37 -26.14 11.13
N ALA A 69 9.89 -25.08 11.80
CA ALA A 69 10.56 -23.82 12.10
C ALA A 69 11.84 -23.95 12.93
N ALA A 70 12.73 -22.98 12.72
CA ALA A 70 14.08 -22.87 13.27
C ALA A 70 14.18 -23.05 14.80
N GLY A 71 15.18 -23.84 15.20
CA GLY A 71 15.72 -23.87 16.56
C GLY A 71 16.54 -25.14 16.83
N GLU A 72 17.86 -24.97 16.87
CA GLU A 72 18.91 -25.91 17.32
C GLU A 72 19.53 -26.86 16.27
N ASP A 73 20.71 -26.45 15.80
CA ASP A 73 21.76 -27.26 15.15
C ASP A 73 21.35 -28.19 14.00
N GLY A 74 21.01 -27.56 12.89
CA GLY A 74 21.02 -28.17 11.56
C GLY A 74 20.86 -27.08 10.53
N ASP A 75 21.95 -26.69 9.85
CA ASP A 75 21.94 -25.75 8.74
C ASP A 75 21.07 -26.32 7.62
N ASP A 76 19.77 -26.03 7.67
CA ASP A 76 18.83 -26.44 6.64
C ASP A 76 19.13 -25.71 5.32
N GLY A 77 19.99 -24.67 5.34
CA GLY A 77 20.50 -23.90 4.22
C GLY A 77 19.73 -22.62 3.93
N TRP A 78 18.72 -22.23 4.74
CA TRP A 78 17.99 -20.97 4.58
C TRP A 78 18.67 -19.84 5.35
N ALA A 79 18.77 -18.66 4.74
CA ALA A 79 19.26 -17.45 5.41
C ALA A 79 18.47 -16.22 4.94
N PRO A 80 18.43 -15.12 5.72
CA PRO A 80 17.81 -13.87 5.30
C PRO A 80 18.28 -13.44 3.90
N ILE A 81 17.35 -12.98 3.06
CA ILE A 81 17.69 -12.55 1.69
C ILE A 81 18.69 -11.39 1.70
N ARG A 82 19.78 -11.53 0.94
CA ARG A 82 20.80 -10.48 0.79
C ARG A 82 20.49 -9.66 -0.45
N ILE A 83 20.00 -8.46 -0.24
CA ILE A 83 19.65 -7.53 -1.32
C ILE A 83 20.72 -6.45 -1.42
N LYS A 84 21.23 -6.21 -2.64
CA LYS A 84 22.18 -5.11 -2.92
C LYS A 84 21.62 -4.13 -3.93
N VAL A 85 22.14 -2.91 -3.94
CA VAL A 85 21.71 -1.82 -4.82
C VAL A 85 22.88 -1.32 -5.67
N SER A 86 22.68 -1.20 -6.98
CA SER A 86 23.56 -0.49 -7.89
C SER A 86 22.91 0.87 -8.20
N ALA A 87 23.57 1.96 -7.82
CA ALA A 87 23.01 3.32 -7.92
C ALA A 87 23.73 4.19 -8.96
N GLU A 88 24.44 3.59 -9.93
CA GLU A 88 25.25 4.28 -10.95
C GLU A 88 24.51 5.45 -11.60
N ASP A 89 23.26 5.25 -11.99
CA ASP A 89 22.46 6.28 -12.68
C ASP A 89 22.17 7.51 -11.80
N MET A 90 22.19 7.36 -10.47
CA MET A 90 22.04 8.50 -9.54
C MET A 90 23.30 9.38 -9.49
N PHE A 91 24.45 8.89 -9.98
CA PHE A 91 25.72 9.60 -9.99
C PHE A 91 26.18 10.01 -11.40
N ASP A 92 25.61 9.40 -12.45
CA ASP A 92 25.84 9.82 -13.84
C ASP A 92 24.91 11.01 -14.21
N PRO A 93 25.45 12.22 -14.46
CA PRO A 93 24.65 13.41 -14.77
C PRO A 93 23.82 13.28 -16.06
N LEU A 94 24.13 12.31 -16.94
CA LEU A 94 23.35 12.04 -18.15
C LEU A 94 22.13 11.15 -17.88
N ARG A 95 22.07 10.51 -16.71
CA ARG A 95 21.05 9.50 -16.34
C ARG A 95 20.01 10.01 -15.36
N HIS A 96 20.17 11.24 -14.88
CA HIS A 96 19.18 11.95 -14.06
C HIS A 96 19.11 13.43 -14.43
N CYS A 97 18.08 14.12 -13.93
CA CYS A 97 17.92 15.56 -14.09
C CYS A 97 18.87 16.29 -13.13
N THR A 98 19.80 17.07 -13.67
CA THR A 98 20.79 17.85 -12.90
C THR A 98 20.36 19.31 -12.73
N ALA A 99 19.57 19.83 -13.65
CA ALA A 99 19.00 21.16 -13.61
C ALA A 99 17.63 21.20 -14.32
N ALA A 100 16.81 22.18 -13.93
CA ALA A 100 15.58 22.49 -14.68
C ALA A 100 15.93 22.90 -16.12
N GLY A 101 15.18 22.38 -17.09
CA GLY A 101 15.44 22.57 -18.52
C GLY A 101 16.33 21.50 -19.15
N ASP A 102 16.92 20.60 -18.35
CA ASP A 102 17.66 19.46 -18.88
C ASP A 102 16.77 18.61 -19.80
N LEU A 103 17.31 18.23 -20.96
CA LEU A 103 16.67 17.25 -21.84
C LEU A 103 17.19 15.86 -21.46
N ARG A 104 16.26 14.95 -21.13
CA ARG A 104 16.55 13.55 -20.82
C ARG A 104 15.63 12.63 -21.61
N ILE A 105 16.02 11.37 -21.73
CA ILE A 105 15.18 10.35 -22.32
C ILE A 105 14.55 9.56 -21.17
N ASP A 106 13.22 9.55 -21.11
CA ASP A 106 12.51 8.71 -20.15
C ASP A 106 12.73 7.23 -20.45
N HIS A 107 12.42 6.38 -19.49
CA HIS A 107 12.56 4.94 -19.66
C HIS A 107 11.86 4.45 -20.95
N GLY A 108 10.69 5.02 -21.29
CA GLY A 108 9.94 4.70 -22.51
C GLY A 108 10.55 5.22 -23.83
N GLY A 109 11.77 5.77 -23.81
CA GLY A 109 12.47 6.28 -24.99
C GLY A 109 12.01 7.65 -25.46
N ARG A 110 11.24 8.39 -24.66
CA ARG A 110 10.70 9.71 -25.01
C ARG A 110 11.54 10.82 -24.42
N ALA A 111 11.78 11.87 -25.20
CA ALA A 111 12.43 13.07 -24.67
C ALA A 111 11.51 13.80 -23.69
N ILE A 112 12.03 14.09 -22.51
CA ILE A 112 11.40 14.90 -21.48
C ILE A 112 12.28 16.11 -21.16
N THR A 113 11.64 17.20 -20.75
CA THR A 113 12.31 18.39 -20.21
C THR A 113 12.13 18.36 -18.71
N CYS A 114 13.24 18.33 -17.96
CA CYS A 114 13.22 18.31 -16.50
C CYS A 114 12.66 19.63 -15.94
N GLU A 115 11.74 19.54 -15.00
CA GLU A 115 11.26 20.65 -14.19
C GLU A 115 12.16 20.87 -12.96
N ALA A 116 11.89 21.91 -12.16
CA ALA A 116 12.72 22.23 -10.99
C ALA A 116 12.64 21.15 -9.90
N ASP A 117 11.45 20.58 -9.73
CA ASP A 117 11.16 19.49 -8.81
C ASP A 117 11.63 18.12 -9.33
N ASP A 118 11.96 18.00 -10.62
CA ASP A 118 12.59 16.81 -11.21
C ASP A 118 14.08 16.66 -10.87
N VAL A 119 14.73 17.73 -10.40
CA VAL A 119 16.17 17.73 -10.15
C VAL A 119 16.54 16.79 -9.00
N LEU A 120 17.49 15.88 -9.27
CA LEU A 120 18.06 15.01 -8.25
C LEU A 120 19.08 15.78 -7.39
N THR A 121 18.63 16.24 -6.23
CA THR A 121 19.50 16.88 -5.24
C THR A 121 20.27 15.84 -4.42
N GLU A 122 21.38 16.26 -3.80
CA GLU A 122 22.14 15.43 -2.86
C GLU A 122 21.27 14.97 -1.68
N GLU A 123 20.39 15.84 -1.18
CA GLU A 123 19.44 15.52 -0.13
C GLU A 123 18.48 14.39 -0.55
N ARG A 124 17.84 14.50 -1.71
CA ARG A 124 16.93 13.46 -2.23
C ARG A 124 17.65 12.14 -2.46
N ARG A 125 18.88 12.20 -3.01
CA ARG A 125 19.74 11.03 -3.19
C ARG A 125 20.06 10.35 -1.86
N SER A 126 20.44 11.14 -0.86
CA SER A 126 20.73 10.67 0.50
C SER A 126 19.51 10.04 1.15
N ILE A 127 18.33 10.66 1.05
CA ILE A 127 17.07 10.11 1.56
C ILE A 127 16.80 8.72 0.98
N VAL A 128 16.84 8.57 -0.35
CA VAL A 128 16.56 7.28 -0.99
C VAL A 128 17.61 6.22 -0.62
N LEU A 129 18.90 6.54 -0.73
CA LEU A 129 19.97 5.55 -0.54
C LEU A 129 20.22 5.17 0.93
N ARG A 130 20.03 6.10 1.86
CA ARG A 130 20.40 5.92 3.27
C ARG A 130 19.23 5.72 4.23
N GLN A 131 17.99 5.92 3.76
CA GLN A 131 16.80 5.79 4.61
C GLN A 131 15.73 4.91 3.95
N ILE A 132 15.25 5.29 2.76
CA ILE A 132 14.07 4.63 2.15
C ILE A 132 14.39 3.21 1.67
N LEU A 133 15.41 3.06 0.81
CA LEU A 133 15.80 1.73 0.31
C LEU A 133 16.22 0.79 1.44
N PRO A 134 17.08 1.21 2.41
CA PRO A 134 17.42 0.34 3.54
C PRO A 134 16.20 -0.10 4.35
N ALA A 135 15.28 0.80 4.68
CA ALA A 135 14.09 0.46 5.46
C ALA A 135 13.15 -0.49 4.70
N ALA A 136 12.95 -0.26 3.39
CA ALA A 136 12.13 -1.14 2.56
C ALA A 136 12.79 -2.52 2.35
N ILE A 137 14.10 -2.57 2.14
CA ILE A 137 14.88 -3.83 2.07
C ILE A 137 14.78 -4.58 3.40
N GLN A 138 14.89 -3.88 4.52
CA GLN A 138 14.78 -4.46 5.85
C GLN A 138 13.43 -5.16 6.04
N LEU A 139 12.32 -4.52 5.64
CA LEU A 139 10.99 -5.11 5.71
C LEU A 139 10.92 -6.49 5.01
N HIS A 140 11.53 -6.64 3.84
CA HIS A 140 11.62 -7.93 3.15
C HIS A 140 12.64 -8.88 3.80
N SER A 141 13.84 -8.41 4.15
CA SER A 141 14.92 -9.29 4.65
C SER A 141 14.64 -9.91 6.02
N GLU A 142 13.86 -9.24 6.87
CA GLU A 142 13.43 -9.78 8.16
C GLU A 142 12.31 -10.83 8.02
N ARG A 143 11.63 -10.80 6.87
CA ARG A 143 10.44 -11.61 6.59
C ARG A 143 10.68 -12.74 5.62
N LEU A 144 11.67 -12.64 4.75
CA LEU A 144 11.96 -13.60 3.68
C LEU A 144 13.40 -14.12 3.80
N SER A 145 13.51 -15.43 3.99
CA SER A 145 14.76 -16.16 3.85
C SER A 145 14.82 -16.84 2.47
N VAL A 146 16.03 -17.08 1.98
CA VAL A 146 16.30 -17.76 0.70
C VAL A 146 17.35 -18.85 0.90
N LYS A 147 17.43 -19.79 -0.05
CA LYS A 147 18.66 -20.55 -0.27
C LYS A 147 19.70 -19.63 -0.91
N PRO A 148 20.79 -19.26 -0.21
CA PRO A 148 21.68 -18.22 -0.69
C PRO A 148 22.36 -18.62 -1.99
N VAL A 149 22.44 -17.67 -2.93
CA VAL A 149 23.27 -17.83 -4.12
C VAL A 149 24.73 -17.90 -3.68
N THR A 150 25.40 -18.99 -4.06
CA THR A 150 26.76 -19.29 -3.59
C THR A 150 27.85 -18.78 -4.53
N ARG A 151 27.51 -18.44 -5.77
CA ARG A 151 28.47 -17.99 -6.79
C ARG A 151 28.07 -16.64 -7.38
N PRO A 152 29.03 -15.86 -7.91
CA PRO A 152 28.70 -14.65 -8.64
C PRO A 152 27.79 -14.95 -9.84
N VAL A 153 26.72 -14.18 -9.98
CA VAL A 153 25.77 -14.30 -11.09
C VAL A 153 26.07 -13.23 -12.13
N VAL A 154 26.35 -13.65 -13.35
CA VAL A 154 26.65 -12.75 -14.46
C VAL A 154 25.36 -12.21 -15.06
N ILE A 155 25.27 -10.90 -15.18
CA ILE A 155 24.11 -10.23 -15.78
C ILE A 155 24.26 -10.24 -17.31
N PRO A 156 23.26 -10.73 -18.06
CA PRO A 156 23.31 -10.73 -19.52
C PRO A 156 23.53 -9.34 -20.10
N GLN A 157 24.10 -9.23 -21.30
CA GLN A 157 24.33 -7.93 -21.96
C GLN A 157 23.11 -7.37 -22.68
N THR A 158 22.11 -8.21 -22.95
CA THR A 158 20.95 -7.87 -23.78
C THR A 158 19.74 -8.64 -23.31
N GLY A 159 18.54 -8.12 -23.59
CA GLY A 159 17.28 -8.79 -23.25
C GLY A 159 16.93 -8.64 -21.78
N LEU A 160 17.33 -7.54 -21.14
CA LEU A 160 17.08 -7.29 -19.73
C LEU A 160 15.75 -6.54 -19.50
N GLY A 161 15.01 -6.25 -20.57
CA GLY A 161 13.71 -5.61 -20.47
C GLY A 161 13.86 -4.21 -19.89
N LEU A 162 13.19 -3.93 -18.76
CA LEU A 162 13.25 -2.62 -18.12
C LEU A 162 14.65 -2.22 -17.67
N CYS A 163 15.49 -3.20 -17.29
CA CYS A 163 16.87 -2.95 -16.89
C CYS A 163 17.77 -2.53 -18.06
N ASP A 164 17.36 -2.70 -19.32
CA ASP A 164 18.12 -2.19 -20.48
C ASP A 164 18.24 -0.65 -20.43
N ASN A 165 17.39 0.03 -19.65
CA ASN A 165 17.43 1.49 -19.47
C ASN A 165 18.37 1.95 -18.33
N PHE A 166 18.95 1.03 -17.58
CA PHE A 166 19.78 1.34 -16.42
C PHE A 166 21.26 1.12 -16.72
N THR A 167 22.13 1.89 -16.08
CA THR A 167 23.57 1.66 -16.16
C THR A 167 23.94 0.45 -15.29
N ILE A 168 24.32 -0.64 -15.96
CA ILE A 168 24.81 -1.85 -15.31
C ILE A 168 26.35 -1.83 -15.35
N PRO A 169 27.04 -1.83 -14.20
CA PRO A 169 28.49 -1.88 -14.14
C PRO A 169 29.08 -3.00 -14.99
N ARG A 170 30.15 -2.69 -15.73
CA ARG A 170 30.85 -3.65 -16.60
C ARG A 170 31.26 -4.94 -15.86
N ARG A 171 31.61 -4.82 -14.58
CA ARG A 171 31.96 -5.98 -13.74
C ARG A 171 30.78 -6.93 -13.53
N HIS A 172 29.53 -6.44 -13.47
CA HIS A 172 28.33 -7.30 -13.37
C HIS A 172 28.12 -8.15 -14.62
N HIS A 173 28.52 -7.66 -15.80
CA HIS A 173 28.47 -8.41 -17.06
C HIS A 173 29.64 -9.36 -17.28
N THR A 174 30.72 -9.24 -16.50
CA THR A 174 31.97 -9.99 -16.74
C THR A 174 32.30 -10.93 -15.59
N VAL A 175 32.39 -10.41 -14.37
CA VAL A 175 32.67 -11.18 -13.16
C VAL A 175 31.37 -11.67 -12.50
N GLY A 176 30.30 -10.87 -12.61
CA GLY A 176 29.03 -11.14 -11.96
C GLY A 176 28.93 -10.55 -10.56
N VAL A 177 27.72 -10.63 -10.00
CA VAL A 177 27.38 -10.10 -8.68
C VAL A 177 27.47 -11.21 -7.64
N GLY A 178 28.41 -11.13 -6.71
CA GLY A 178 28.62 -12.11 -5.65
C GLY A 178 27.99 -11.72 -4.30
N ALA A 179 27.85 -12.70 -3.41
CA ALA A 179 27.33 -12.54 -2.04
C ALA A 179 26.00 -11.76 -1.99
N THR A 180 25.12 -12.05 -2.94
CA THR A 180 23.88 -11.33 -3.20
C THR A 180 22.86 -12.33 -3.71
N ASP A 181 21.61 -12.20 -3.27
CA ASP A 181 20.50 -13.05 -3.70
C ASP A 181 19.52 -12.26 -4.61
N MET A 182 19.54 -10.93 -4.50
CA MET A 182 18.80 -10.01 -5.36
C MET A 182 19.61 -8.71 -5.53
N ILE A 183 19.73 -8.21 -6.76
CA ILE A 183 20.33 -6.90 -7.07
C ILE A 183 19.32 -5.93 -7.68
N PHE A 184 19.22 -4.74 -7.12
CA PHE A 184 18.42 -3.66 -7.67
C PHE A 184 19.31 -2.68 -8.42
N TYR A 185 18.97 -2.39 -9.67
CA TYR A 185 19.50 -1.25 -10.40
C TYR A 185 18.57 -0.06 -10.15
N ALA A 186 19.03 0.86 -9.32
CA ALA A 186 18.21 1.93 -8.77
C ALA A 186 18.54 3.28 -9.40
N ASN A 187 17.50 4.06 -9.71
CA ASN A 187 17.62 5.45 -10.13
C ASN A 187 16.59 6.35 -9.42
N ILE A 188 16.83 7.66 -9.46
CA ILE A 188 15.86 8.68 -9.09
C ILE A 188 15.65 9.54 -10.32
N PHE A 189 14.56 9.25 -11.03
CA PHE A 189 14.26 9.85 -12.32
C PHE A 189 12.75 10.13 -12.44
N PRO A 190 12.35 11.25 -13.08
CA PRO A 190 10.96 11.63 -13.21
C PRO A 190 10.06 10.52 -13.75
N THR A 191 8.89 10.36 -13.14
CA THR A 191 7.84 9.48 -13.65
C THR A 191 6.64 10.30 -14.11
N SER A 192 5.67 9.64 -14.76
CA SER A 192 4.45 10.31 -15.23
C SER A 192 3.32 10.36 -14.19
N ASP A 193 3.50 9.72 -13.03
CA ASP A 193 2.54 9.73 -11.90
C ASP A 193 3.10 8.99 -10.65
N PRO A 194 3.56 7.72 -10.71
CA PRO A 194 3.88 6.98 -9.49
C PRO A 194 5.15 7.50 -8.78
N ALA A 195 5.18 7.56 -7.45
CA ALA A 195 6.43 7.93 -6.76
C ALA A 195 7.53 6.88 -6.80
N ALA A 196 7.21 5.63 -7.05
CA ALA A 196 8.21 4.59 -7.26
C ALA A 196 7.66 3.54 -8.20
N TRP A 197 8.54 2.81 -8.86
CA TRP A 197 8.21 1.59 -9.56
C TRP A 197 9.36 0.61 -9.49
N ALA A 198 9.07 -0.69 -9.50
CA ALA A 198 10.12 -1.69 -9.68
C ALA A 198 9.65 -2.92 -10.44
N ALA A 199 10.55 -3.55 -11.19
CA ALA A 199 10.21 -4.72 -12.00
C ALA A 199 11.43 -5.65 -12.15
N SER A 200 11.19 -6.96 -12.03
CA SER A 200 12.20 -7.98 -12.28
C SER A 200 12.66 -7.97 -13.74
N CYS A 201 13.95 -8.18 -13.94
CA CYS A 201 14.61 -8.18 -15.25
C CYS A 201 15.33 -9.49 -15.55
N VAL A 202 15.82 -10.17 -14.51
CA VAL A 202 16.65 -11.37 -14.62
C VAL A 202 16.23 -12.37 -13.57
N TRP A 203 16.15 -13.64 -13.97
CA TRP A 203 15.75 -14.76 -13.13
C TRP A 203 16.86 -15.81 -13.08
N LEU A 204 16.96 -16.54 -11.97
CA LEU A 204 17.79 -17.74 -11.85
C LEU A 204 17.14 -18.92 -12.60
N ASP A 205 17.89 -20.01 -12.76
CA ASP A 205 17.41 -21.25 -13.40
C ASP A 205 16.17 -21.84 -12.73
N ASP A 206 16.00 -21.65 -11.42
CA ASP A 206 14.83 -22.10 -10.66
C ASP A 206 13.61 -21.19 -10.83
N GLY A 207 13.75 -20.06 -11.54
CA GLY A 207 12.72 -19.05 -11.74
C GLY A 207 12.72 -17.92 -10.71
N ARG A 208 13.59 -17.96 -9.68
CA ARG A 208 13.69 -16.90 -8.67
C ARG A 208 14.21 -15.59 -9.28
N PRO A 209 13.54 -14.45 -9.08
CA PRO A 209 14.09 -13.16 -9.50
C PRO A 209 15.46 -12.88 -8.87
N PHE A 210 16.41 -12.41 -9.68
CA PHE A 210 17.77 -12.09 -9.26
C PHE A 210 18.15 -10.62 -9.49
N ALA A 211 17.65 -10.00 -10.55
CA ALA A 211 17.88 -8.58 -10.79
C ALA A 211 16.58 -7.85 -11.13
N ALA A 212 16.45 -6.61 -10.68
CA ALA A 212 15.33 -5.73 -10.99
C ALA A 212 15.77 -4.29 -11.24
N ALA A 213 14.97 -3.58 -12.03
CA ALA A 213 15.02 -2.14 -12.15
C ALA A 213 14.13 -1.52 -11.06
N VAL A 214 14.62 -0.47 -10.40
CA VAL A 214 13.92 0.27 -9.35
C VAL A 214 14.08 1.75 -9.63
N ASN A 215 13.00 2.52 -9.59
CA ASN A 215 13.06 3.96 -9.80
C ASN A 215 12.18 4.68 -8.80
N PHE A 216 12.65 5.83 -8.34
CA PHE A 216 11.89 6.75 -7.49
C PHE A 216 11.68 8.08 -8.20
N ASP A 217 10.50 8.67 -8.02
CA ASP A 217 10.21 9.99 -8.55
C ASP A 217 10.80 11.07 -7.62
N PRO A 218 11.70 11.94 -8.13
CA PRO A 218 12.33 12.99 -7.34
C PRO A 218 11.34 13.93 -6.66
N LYS A 219 10.18 14.21 -7.27
CA LYS A 219 9.16 15.14 -6.76
C LYS A 219 8.47 14.61 -5.51
N LYS A 220 8.42 13.28 -5.37
CA LYS A 220 7.64 12.59 -4.34
C LYS A 220 8.50 11.97 -3.23
N VAL A 221 9.83 12.07 -3.32
CA VAL A 221 10.75 11.62 -2.27
C VAL A 221 10.42 12.31 -0.94
N ALA A 222 10.07 11.51 0.07
CA ALA A 222 9.78 11.99 1.41
C ALA A 222 10.31 11.01 2.47
N VAL A 223 10.71 11.54 3.63
CA VAL A 223 11.13 10.73 4.80
C VAL A 223 9.89 10.39 5.63
N THR A 224 9.03 9.53 5.08
CA THR A 224 7.81 9.08 5.76
C THR A 224 7.69 7.57 5.70
N ASN A 225 7.05 6.97 6.71
CA ASN A 225 6.82 5.54 6.74
C ASN A 225 5.87 5.09 5.61
N GLU A 226 4.93 5.94 5.20
CA GLU A 226 4.12 5.73 4.00
C GLU A 226 5.01 5.54 2.75
N TYR A 227 6.02 6.41 2.57
CA TYR A 227 6.95 6.29 1.45
C TYR A 227 7.81 5.02 1.51
N VAL A 228 8.18 4.57 2.72
CA VAL A 228 8.84 3.27 2.92
C VAL A 228 7.94 2.11 2.50
N ARG A 229 6.62 2.18 2.76
CA ARG A 229 5.66 1.16 2.33
C ARG A 229 5.44 1.15 0.82
N VAL A 230 5.42 2.33 0.18
CA VAL A 230 5.42 2.43 -1.28
C VAL A 230 6.68 1.77 -1.85
N ALA A 231 7.85 2.05 -1.29
CA ALA A 231 9.08 1.40 -1.72
C ALA A 231 9.02 -0.13 -1.53
N ALA A 232 8.56 -0.61 -0.36
CA ALA A 232 8.42 -2.05 -0.09
C ALA A 232 7.40 -2.74 -1.00
N HIS A 233 6.29 -2.08 -1.34
CA HIS A 233 5.33 -2.57 -2.32
C HIS A 233 6.01 -2.81 -3.68
N GLU A 234 6.73 -1.83 -4.21
CA GLU A 234 7.42 -1.95 -5.49
C GLU A 234 8.51 -3.03 -5.43
N LEU A 235 9.29 -3.09 -4.34
CA LEU A 235 10.27 -4.16 -4.13
C LEU A 235 9.60 -5.54 -4.05
N GLY A 236 8.36 -5.63 -3.57
CA GLY A 236 7.54 -6.84 -3.63
C GLY A 236 7.30 -7.33 -5.06
N HIS A 237 7.00 -6.42 -5.99
CA HIS A 237 6.95 -6.75 -7.43
C HIS A 237 8.30 -7.20 -7.97
N ALA A 238 9.39 -6.53 -7.60
CA ALA A 238 10.74 -6.91 -7.98
C ALA A 238 11.13 -8.33 -7.51
N LEU A 239 10.61 -8.75 -6.35
CA LEU A 239 10.77 -10.09 -5.78
C LEU A 239 9.83 -11.14 -6.38
N GLY A 240 8.96 -10.76 -7.32
CA GLY A 240 8.15 -11.67 -8.10
C GLY A 240 6.67 -11.72 -7.71
N PHE A 241 6.18 -10.82 -6.86
CA PHE A 241 4.74 -10.68 -6.63
C PHE A 241 4.10 -9.99 -7.84
N ALA A 242 3.85 -10.71 -8.92
CA ALA A 242 3.24 -10.17 -10.13
C ALA A 242 2.58 -11.26 -10.97
N GLN A 243 1.63 -10.85 -11.81
CA GLN A 243 0.88 -11.76 -12.69
C GLN A 243 1.79 -12.72 -13.47
N ALA A 244 2.90 -12.24 -14.02
CA ALA A 244 3.79 -13.05 -14.84
C ALA A 244 4.37 -14.25 -14.07
N GLN A 245 4.81 -14.02 -12.83
CA GLN A 245 5.33 -15.06 -11.94
C GLN A 245 4.21 -15.98 -11.45
N PHE A 246 3.06 -15.42 -11.06
CA PHE A 246 1.92 -16.24 -10.65
C PHE A 246 1.46 -17.19 -11.76
N LEU A 247 1.45 -16.74 -13.02
CA LEU A 247 1.15 -17.60 -14.16
C LEU A 247 2.25 -18.64 -14.42
N MET A 248 3.52 -18.23 -14.37
CA MET A 248 4.66 -19.14 -14.56
C MET A 248 4.65 -20.29 -13.54
N LEU A 249 4.28 -19.99 -12.30
CA LEU A 249 4.25 -20.92 -11.18
C LEU A 249 2.90 -21.62 -11.00
N ASN A 250 1.94 -21.39 -11.91
CA ASN A 250 0.57 -21.94 -11.85
C ASN A 250 -0.14 -21.67 -10.51
N MET A 251 0.00 -20.45 -9.99
CA MET A 251 -0.55 -20.05 -8.70
C MET A 251 -2.00 -19.52 -8.79
N ILE A 252 -2.46 -19.17 -9.99
CA ILE A 252 -3.78 -18.58 -10.22
C ILE A 252 -4.79 -19.67 -10.58
N SER A 253 -5.99 -19.56 -10.06
CA SER A 253 -7.17 -20.32 -10.50
C SER A 253 -8.36 -19.39 -10.68
N GLU A 254 -9.32 -19.80 -11.50
CA GLU A 254 -10.58 -19.08 -11.69
C GLU A 254 -11.67 -19.70 -10.81
N VAL A 255 -12.43 -18.85 -10.11
CA VAL A 255 -13.57 -19.25 -9.29
C VAL A 255 -14.84 -18.65 -9.90
N PRO A 256 -15.84 -19.46 -10.28
CA PRO A 256 -17.03 -18.95 -10.95
C PRO A 256 -18.05 -18.35 -9.98
N ASN A 257 -18.90 -17.46 -10.50
CA ASN A 257 -20.12 -16.96 -9.83
C ASN A 257 -19.90 -16.25 -8.49
N VAL A 258 -18.76 -15.56 -8.32
CA VAL A 258 -18.47 -14.82 -7.10
C VAL A 258 -19.11 -13.44 -7.16
N ARG A 259 -20.04 -13.15 -6.23
CA ARG A 259 -20.71 -11.84 -6.09
C ARG A 259 -21.40 -11.31 -7.37
N GLY A 260 -21.87 -12.21 -8.23
CA GLY A 260 -22.51 -11.85 -9.51
C GLY A 260 -21.52 -11.65 -10.66
N ARG A 261 -20.23 -11.92 -10.47
CA ARG A 261 -19.25 -12.00 -11.55
C ARG A 261 -19.21 -13.41 -12.13
N PRO A 262 -19.02 -13.55 -13.46
CA PRO A 262 -18.93 -14.86 -14.09
C PRO A 262 -17.75 -15.67 -13.55
N GLU A 263 -16.57 -15.05 -13.42
CA GLU A 263 -15.34 -15.64 -12.89
C GLU A 263 -14.53 -14.58 -12.13
N VAL A 264 -13.78 -15.01 -11.12
CA VAL A 264 -12.78 -14.19 -10.42
C VAL A 264 -11.47 -14.99 -10.30
N SER A 265 -10.35 -14.31 -10.55
CA SER A 265 -9.04 -14.92 -10.41
C SER A 265 -8.57 -14.88 -8.96
N VAL A 266 -8.09 -16.01 -8.45
CA VAL A 266 -7.59 -16.15 -7.07
C VAL A 266 -6.21 -16.77 -7.05
N VAL A 267 -5.39 -16.41 -6.07
CA VAL A 267 -4.22 -17.22 -5.69
C VAL A 267 -4.72 -18.42 -4.88
N SER A 268 -4.55 -19.62 -5.43
CA SER A 268 -5.12 -20.86 -4.91
C SER A 268 -4.08 -21.85 -4.37
N THR A 269 -2.83 -21.41 -4.22
CA THR A 269 -1.73 -22.24 -3.72
C THR A 269 -1.90 -22.63 -2.25
N PRO A 270 -1.31 -23.76 -1.81
CA PRO A 270 -1.66 -24.37 -0.52
C PRO A 270 -1.50 -23.47 0.71
N LYS A 271 -0.38 -22.77 0.88
CA LYS A 271 -0.15 -21.95 2.08
C LYS A 271 -1.00 -20.68 2.04
N THR A 272 -1.08 -20.04 0.88
CA THR A 272 -1.89 -18.83 0.66
C THR A 272 -3.36 -19.12 0.90
N LYS A 273 -3.88 -20.21 0.34
CA LYS A 273 -5.25 -20.67 0.57
C LYS A 273 -5.50 -20.99 2.05
N ALA A 274 -4.60 -21.72 2.70
CA ALA A 274 -4.73 -22.05 4.13
C ALA A 274 -4.72 -20.79 5.01
N MET A 275 -3.83 -19.84 4.72
CA MET A 275 -3.74 -18.55 5.41
C MET A 275 -5.01 -17.73 5.20
N ALA A 276 -5.54 -17.66 3.97
CA ALA A 276 -6.78 -16.95 3.67
C ALA A 276 -8.00 -17.57 4.38
N ARG A 277 -8.09 -18.90 4.42
CA ARG A 277 -9.12 -19.63 5.18
C ARG A 277 -9.08 -19.30 6.67
N GLN A 278 -7.88 -19.28 7.24
CA GLN A 278 -7.68 -18.92 8.65
C GLN A 278 -8.03 -17.44 8.90
N TYR A 279 -7.48 -16.55 8.09
CA TYR A 279 -7.63 -15.10 8.20
C TYR A 279 -9.10 -14.67 8.15
N HIS A 280 -9.85 -15.14 7.16
CA HIS A 280 -11.28 -14.81 7.05
C HIS A 280 -12.18 -15.72 7.87
N SER A 281 -11.67 -16.73 8.59
CA SER A 281 -12.50 -17.77 9.21
C SER A 281 -13.48 -18.43 8.23
N CYS A 282 -13.01 -18.75 7.02
CA CYS A 282 -13.80 -19.34 5.94
C CYS A 282 -13.17 -20.65 5.44
N PRO A 283 -13.55 -21.82 5.97
CA PRO A 283 -12.92 -23.10 5.61
C PRO A 283 -13.10 -23.55 4.14
N THR A 284 -14.15 -23.06 3.48
CA THR A 284 -14.52 -23.41 2.10
C THR A 284 -13.82 -22.55 1.05
N LEU A 285 -13.05 -21.53 1.47
CA LEU A 285 -12.44 -20.59 0.53
C LEU A 285 -11.47 -21.29 -0.43
N GLU A 286 -11.62 -21.08 -1.73
CA GLU A 286 -10.79 -21.75 -2.75
C GLU A 286 -9.49 -21.03 -3.10
N GLY A 287 -9.33 -19.80 -2.62
CA GLY A 287 -8.15 -18.96 -2.81
C GLY A 287 -8.48 -17.53 -2.38
N ILE A 288 -7.50 -16.65 -2.43
CA ILE A 288 -7.71 -15.23 -2.16
C ILE A 288 -7.64 -14.43 -3.46
N GLU A 289 -8.61 -13.53 -3.64
CA GLU A 289 -8.82 -12.82 -4.90
C GLU A 289 -7.71 -11.85 -5.23
N LEU A 290 -7.36 -11.83 -6.51
CA LEU A 290 -6.51 -10.80 -7.10
C LEU A 290 -7.36 -9.64 -7.61
N GLU A 291 -6.75 -8.48 -7.69
CA GLU A 291 -7.38 -7.29 -8.26
C GLU A 291 -7.73 -7.54 -9.72
N ASP A 292 -8.93 -7.10 -10.11
CA ASP A 292 -9.50 -7.22 -11.46
C ASP A 292 -9.81 -5.86 -12.09
N GLU A 293 -9.63 -4.77 -11.34
CA GLU A 293 -9.82 -3.39 -11.79
C GLU A 293 -8.50 -2.68 -12.15
N GLY A 294 -8.58 -1.45 -12.69
CA GLY A 294 -7.39 -0.64 -13.05
C GLY A 294 -6.77 -0.97 -14.41
N GLY A 295 -7.30 -1.98 -15.11
CA GLY A 295 -6.88 -2.42 -16.45
C GLY A 295 -5.85 -3.56 -16.42
N SER A 296 -5.44 -4.03 -17.61
CA SER A 296 -4.68 -5.28 -17.77
C SER A 296 -3.31 -5.35 -17.08
N ALA A 297 -2.71 -4.21 -16.75
CA ALA A 297 -1.43 -4.19 -16.03
C ALA A 297 -1.60 -4.25 -14.50
N THR A 298 -2.70 -3.68 -13.99
CA THR A 298 -3.06 -3.68 -12.56
C THR A 298 -3.67 -4.99 -12.14
N ALA A 299 -4.52 -5.54 -13.03
CA ALA A 299 -5.18 -6.80 -12.78
C ALA A 299 -4.18 -7.94 -12.59
N LEU A 300 -4.46 -8.81 -11.61
CA LEU A 300 -3.71 -10.03 -11.31
C LEU A 300 -2.30 -9.86 -10.72
N SER A 301 -1.86 -8.63 -10.44
CA SER A 301 -0.58 -8.36 -9.76
C SER A 301 -0.74 -7.82 -8.34
N HIS A 302 -1.98 -7.69 -7.87
CA HIS A 302 -2.34 -7.13 -6.57
C HIS A 302 -3.41 -7.97 -5.90
N TRP A 303 -3.51 -7.87 -4.58
CA TRP A 303 -4.68 -8.36 -3.85
C TRP A 303 -5.91 -7.52 -4.16
N LYS A 304 -7.08 -8.16 -4.18
CA LYS A 304 -8.36 -7.46 -4.31
C LYS A 304 -8.56 -6.55 -3.09
N LYS A 305 -8.48 -5.24 -3.29
CA LYS A 305 -8.52 -4.26 -2.19
C LYS A 305 -9.79 -4.37 -1.35
N ARG A 306 -10.94 -4.61 -1.99
CA ARG A 306 -12.22 -4.87 -1.29
C ARG A 306 -12.09 -5.88 -0.15
N ASN A 307 -11.27 -6.92 -0.33
CA ASN A 307 -11.15 -8.03 0.62
C ASN A 307 -9.95 -7.84 1.58
N MET A 308 -8.99 -6.99 1.22
CA MET A 308 -7.69 -6.85 1.88
C MET A 308 -7.25 -5.38 1.95
N ARG A 309 -8.15 -4.46 2.30
CA ARG A 309 -7.83 -3.03 2.42
C ARG A 309 -6.62 -2.87 3.35
N ASP A 310 -5.75 -1.93 3.01
CA ASP A 310 -4.52 -1.59 3.75
C ASP A 310 -3.42 -2.64 3.71
N GLU A 311 -3.57 -3.73 2.96
CA GLU A 311 -2.49 -4.68 2.70
C GLU A 311 -1.45 -4.09 1.73
N MET A 312 -0.18 -4.39 1.96
CA MET A 312 0.97 -3.88 1.21
C MET A 312 0.84 -4.07 -0.30
N MET A 313 0.33 -5.20 -0.80
CA MET A 313 0.21 -5.52 -2.23
C MET A 313 -1.17 -5.22 -2.80
N THR A 314 -1.87 -4.21 -2.29
CA THR A 314 -3.05 -3.62 -2.95
C THR A 314 -2.63 -2.59 -4.00
N SER A 315 -3.44 -2.39 -5.05
CA SER A 315 -3.08 -1.55 -6.22
C SER A 315 -3.03 -0.05 -5.94
N ASP A 316 -3.74 0.42 -4.92
CA ASP A 316 -3.65 1.77 -4.39
C ASP A 316 -3.39 1.73 -2.89
N LEU A 317 -2.15 2.04 -2.54
CA LEU A 317 -1.62 1.82 -1.20
C LEU A 317 -2.29 2.78 -0.19
N GLY A 318 -2.89 2.20 0.85
CA GLY A 318 -3.26 2.89 2.09
C GLY A 318 -2.12 2.79 3.11
N VAL A 319 -2.36 2.10 4.22
CA VAL A 319 -1.35 1.88 5.28
C VAL A 319 -0.18 1.02 4.80
N GLY A 320 -0.44 -0.03 4.00
CA GLY A 320 0.61 -0.88 3.42
C GLY A 320 1.18 -1.94 4.38
N LEU A 321 0.29 -2.66 5.08
CA LEU A 321 0.63 -3.71 6.04
C LEU A 321 1.15 -4.96 5.34
N TYR A 322 2.35 -5.42 5.72
CA TYR A 322 2.97 -6.62 5.19
C TYR A 322 2.41 -7.85 5.91
N SER A 323 1.28 -8.33 5.40
CA SER A 323 0.49 -9.35 6.06
C SER A 323 1.05 -10.77 5.87
N ALA A 324 0.54 -11.69 6.70
CA ALA A 324 0.79 -13.12 6.55
C ALA A 324 0.32 -13.69 5.20
N LEU A 325 -0.63 -13.04 4.51
CA LEU A 325 -1.12 -13.48 3.20
C LEU A 325 -0.07 -13.24 2.11
N THR A 326 0.54 -12.07 2.07
CA THR A 326 1.65 -11.79 1.14
C THR A 326 2.86 -12.68 1.43
N LEU A 327 3.16 -12.95 2.70
CA LEU A 327 4.20 -13.90 3.07
C LEU A 327 3.91 -15.32 2.60
N ALA A 328 2.68 -15.80 2.75
CA ALA A 328 2.28 -17.10 2.26
C ALA A 328 2.37 -17.20 0.73
N ALA A 329 2.03 -16.13 0.01
CA ALA A 329 2.18 -16.08 -1.44
C ALA A 329 3.65 -16.16 -1.87
N PHE A 330 4.54 -15.41 -1.23
CA PHE A 330 5.98 -15.53 -1.48
C PHE A 330 6.50 -16.94 -1.19
N GLU A 331 6.09 -17.53 -0.06
CA GLU A 331 6.55 -18.87 0.31
C GLU A 331 6.04 -19.97 -0.65
N ASP A 332 4.81 -19.83 -1.15
CA ASP A 332 4.24 -20.73 -2.16
C ASP A 332 4.93 -20.61 -3.53
N MET A 333 5.68 -19.54 -3.81
CA MET A 333 6.53 -19.48 -5.01
C MET A 333 7.67 -20.50 -4.96
N GLY A 334 8.01 -21.02 -3.77
CA GLY A 334 9.06 -22.01 -3.56
C GLY A 334 10.48 -21.44 -3.48
N PHE A 335 10.63 -20.14 -3.71
CA PHE A 335 11.92 -19.42 -3.68
C PHE A 335 12.31 -18.94 -2.28
N TYR A 336 11.29 -18.67 -1.47
CA TYR A 336 11.40 -17.99 -0.18
C TYR A 336 10.89 -18.88 0.95
N LEU A 337 11.45 -18.69 2.13
CA LEU A 337 10.92 -19.19 3.40
C LEU A 337 10.47 -17.98 4.21
N ALA A 338 9.17 -17.93 4.53
CA ALA A 338 8.58 -16.79 5.22
C ALA A 338 8.73 -16.89 6.74
N ASN A 339 9.06 -15.76 7.37
CA ASN A 339 9.01 -15.57 8.81
C ASN A 339 7.67 -14.91 9.21
N TYR A 340 6.68 -15.74 9.52
CA TYR A 340 5.35 -15.27 9.93
C TYR A 340 5.33 -14.54 11.28
N SER A 341 6.37 -14.67 12.12
CA SER A 341 6.43 -13.92 13.38
C SER A 341 6.60 -12.41 13.18
N ALA A 342 7.12 -12.01 12.01
CA ALA A 342 7.25 -10.62 11.59
C ALA A 342 6.04 -10.14 10.74
N ALA A 343 5.02 -10.98 10.55
CA ALA A 343 3.82 -10.60 9.82
C ALA A 343 3.06 -9.48 10.55
N GLU A 344 2.59 -8.50 9.81
CA GLU A 344 1.75 -7.45 10.35
C GLU A 344 0.28 -7.87 10.33
N MET A 345 -0.45 -7.48 11.39
CA MET A 345 -1.86 -7.83 11.51
C MET A 345 -2.70 -6.96 10.57
N LEU A 346 -3.29 -7.59 9.56
CA LEU A 346 -4.29 -6.97 8.70
C LEU A 346 -5.65 -7.00 9.41
N TRP A 347 -6.24 -5.86 9.74
CA TRP A 347 -7.54 -5.86 10.45
C TRP A 347 -8.74 -6.02 9.51
N TRP A 348 -8.65 -5.45 8.31
CA TRP A 348 -9.77 -5.40 7.37
C TRP A 348 -10.21 -6.81 6.92
N GLY A 349 -11.41 -7.21 7.34
CA GLY A 349 -11.97 -8.52 6.96
C GLY A 349 -11.41 -9.71 7.75
N ASN A 350 -10.63 -9.46 8.80
CA ASN A 350 -10.20 -10.50 9.73
C ASN A 350 -11.41 -11.12 10.42
N ASN A 351 -11.50 -12.46 10.44
CA ASN A 351 -12.63 -13.23 10.96
C ASN A 351 -14.01 -12.84 10.38
N SER A 352 -14.05 -12.34 9.14
CA SER A 352 -15.30 -11.93 8.49
C SER A 352 -16.28 -13.07 8.19
N GLY A 353 -15.83 -14.32 8.25
CA GLY A 353 -16.51 -15.46 7.64
C GLY A 353 -16.49 -15.39 6.11
N CYS A 354 -17.13 -16.38 5.48
CA CYS A 354 -17.19 -16.49 4.02
C CYS A 354 -18.03 -15.41 3.34
N GLY A 355 -19.00 -14.82 4.05
CA GLY A 355 -19.96 -13.86 3.48
C GLY A 355 -19.31 -12.64 2.85
N LEU A 356 -18.22 -12.12 3.44
CA LEU A 356 -17.48 -10.98 2.89
C LEU A 356 -16.97 -11.30 1.49
N LEU A 357 -16.49 -12.53 1.27
CA LEU A 357 -15.88 -12.96 0.03
C LEU A 357 -16.95 -13.44 -0.98
N GLU A 358 -17.96 -14.16 -0.54
CA GLU A 358 -18.92 -14.79 -1.45
C GLU A 358 -20.09 -13.88 -1.85
N LYS A 359 -20.47 -12.92 -1.00
CA LYS A 359 -21.63 -12.04 -1.21
C LYS A 359 -21.22 -10.61 -1.52
N LYS A 360 -22.15 -9.85 -2.13
CA LYS A 360 -22.01 -8.40 -2.30
C LYS A 360 -21.87 -7.73 -0.94
N CYS A 361 -21.16 -6.60 -0.89
CA CYS A 361 -20.96 -5.83 0.35
C CYS A 361 -22.27 -5.26 0.92
N LEU A 362 -23.24 -4.96 0.05
CA LEU A 362 -24.62 -4.66 0.44
C LEU A 362 -25.61 -5.31 -0.53
N THR A 363 -26.81 -5.59 -0.03
CA THR A 363 -27.99 -5.99 -0.81
C THR A 363 -29.14 -5.07 -0.41
N ASP A 364 -29.78 -4.43 -1.39
CA ASP A 364 -30.86 -3.46 -1.17
C ASP A 364 -30.51 -2.35 -0.15
N GLY A 365 -29.25 -1.91 -0.15
CA GLY A 365 -28.71 -0.89 0.75
C GLY A 365 -28.43 -1.36 2.17
N ILE A 366 -28.52 -2.67 2.44
CA ILE A 366 -28.28 -3.27 3.76
C ILE A 366 -26.99 -4.10 3.70
N THR A 367 -26.10 -3.88 4.67
CA THR A 367 -24.86 -4.65 4.82
C THR A 367 -24.93 -5.64 5.98
N GLU A 368 -24.32 -6.82 5.81
CA GLU A 368 -24.04 -7.76 6.90
C GLU A 368 -22.76 -7.36 7.68
N TYR A 369 -22.01 -6.36 7.21
CA TYR A 369 -20.71 -5.93 7.74
C TYR A 369 -20.66 -4.42 8.05
N PRO A 370 -21.47 -3.93 9.02
CA PRO A 370 -21.61 -2.49 9.31
C PRO A 370 -20.35 -1.81 9.88
N ASP A 371 -19.36 -2.59 10.33
CA ASP A 371 -18.06 -2.06 10.73
C ASP A 371 -17.08 -1.87 9.55
N LEU A 372 -17.36 -2.50 8.41
CA LEU A 372 -16.53 -2.39 7.20
C LEU A 372 -17.17 -1.48 6.15
N PHE A 373 -18.47 -1.65 5.91
CA PHE A 373 -19.23 -0.91 4.89
C PHE A 373 -20.28 -0.02 5.52
N CYS A 374 -20.58 1.08 4.85
CA CYS A 374 -21.58 2.06 5.29
C CYS A 374 -22.67 2.24 4.23
N ASN A 375 -23.82 2.81 4.61
CA ASN A 375 -24.98 2.96 3.72
C ASN A 375 -25.69 4.31 3.85
N CYS A 376 -25.03 5.27 4.50
CA CYS A 376 -25.57 6.58 4.81
C CYS A 376 -25.03 7.63 3.83
N PHE A 377 -25.92 8.46 3.30
CA PHE A 377 -25.48 9.61 2.50
C PHE A 377 -24.87 10.69 3.40
N TRP A 378 -23.91 11.43 2.86
CA TRP A 378 -23.30 12.59 3.50
C TRP A 378 -24.31 13.59 4.10
N SER A 379 -25.48 13.75 3.44
CA SER A 379 -26.55 14.63 3.91
C SER A 379 -27.08 14.30 5.32
N ALA A 380 -26.69 13.16 5.89
CA ALA A 380 -26.93 12.84 7.28
C ALA A 380 -26.35 13.90 8.24
N GLY A 381 -25.21 14.53 7.89
CA GLY A 381 -24.65 15.67 8.62
C GLY A 381 -23.96 15.32 9.95
N TYR A 382 -23.51 14.08 10.09
CA TYR A 382 -22.79 13.57 11.26
C TYR A 382 -21.72 12.55 10.86
N ASP A 383 -20.76 12.32 11.76
CA ASP A 383 -19.54 11.57 11.47
C ASP A 383 -19.65 10.09 11.85
N PHE A 384 -18.82 9.27 11.20
CA PHE A 384 -18.74 7.83 11.40
C PHE A 384 -17.32 7.40 11.72
N CYS A 385 -17.15 6.36 12.53
CA CYS A 385 -15.86 5.72 12.74
C CYS A 385 -15.36 5.07 11.46
N THR A 386 -14.09 5.32 11.15
CA THR A 386 -13.31 4.45 10.28
C THR A 386 -13.22 3.05 10.88
N TYR A 387 -13.00 2.04 10.03
CA TYR A 387 -13.00 0.63 10.44
C TYR A 387 -11.92 0.32 11.50
N ASP A 388 -10.81 1.03 11.45
CA ASP A 388 -9.68 0.96 12.39
C ASP A 388 -9.94 1.69 13.72
N ARG A 389 -11.10 2.34 13.87
CA ARG A 389 -11.46 3.15 15.06
C ARG A 389 -10.46 4.27 15.36
N LEU A 390 -9.62 4.68 14.42
CA LEU A 390 -8.60 5.71 14.64
C LEU A 390 -9.07 7.11 14.27
N SER A 391 -10.12 7.26 13.47
CA SER A 391 -10.60 8.55 13.00
C SER A 391 -12.12 8.60 12.87
N LEU A 392 -12.66 9.82 12.91
CA LEU A 392 -13.99 10.12 12.41
C LEU A 392 -13.93 10.42 10.91
N GLY A 393 -15.00 10.13 10.19
CA GLY A 393 -15.06 10.24 8.75
C GLY A 393 -16.48 10.25 8.20
N CYS A 394 -16.58 10.12 6.89
CA CYS A 394 -17.84 10.05 6.18
C CYS A 394 -17.97 8.77 5.39
N CYS A 395 -19.19 8.35 5.13
CA CYS A 395 -19.43 7.30 4.15
C CYS A 395 -19.16 7.82 2.74
N ASP A 396 -18.21 7.19 2.03
CA ASP A 396 -17.99 7.40 0.60
C ASP A 396 -19.14 6.75 -0.17
N LEU A 397 -20.25 7.47 -0.25
CA LEU A 397 -21.46 7.07 -0.95
C LEU A 397 -21.97 8.24 -1.76
N MET A 398 -22.12 8.03 -3.07
CA MET A 398 -22.59 9.05 -3.98
C MET A 398 -23.61 8.51 -4.97
N ARG A 399 -24.22 9.44 -5.70
CA ARG A 399 -25.05 9.12 -6.86
C ARG A 399 -24.25 9.45 -8.13
N HIS A 400 -24.00 8.43 -8.93
CA HIS A 400 -23.34 8.53 -10.23
C HIS A 400 -24.30 9.08 -11.29
N ASP A 401 -23.74 9.65 -12.35
CA ASP A 401 -24.54 10.17 -13.47
C ASP A 401 -25.27 9.04 -14.21
N GLU A 402 -24.54 7.95 -14.45
CA GLU A 402 -25.00 6.74 -15.12
C GLU A 402 -25.25 5.59 -14.15
N ALA A 403 -26.02 4.59 -14.60
CA ALA A 403 -26.24 3.37 -13.84
C ALA A 403 -24.95 2.57 -13.72
N LEU A 404 -24.65 2.13 -12.50
CA LEU A 404 -23.51 1.25 -12.24
C LEU A 404 -23.72 -0.11 -12.94
N PRO A 405 -22.62 -0.82 -13.30
CA PRO A 405 -22.66 -2.22 -13.70
C PRO A 405 -23.39 -3.11 -12.68
N GLU A 406 -23.98 -4.21 -13.13
CA GLU A 406 -24.87 -5.05 -12.31
C GLU A 406 -24.18 -5.63 -11.07
N GLU A 407 -22.91 -6.02 -11.20
CA GLU A 407 -22.02 -6.48 -10.15
C GLU A 407 -21.77 -5.43 -9.05
N TYR A 408 -21.95 -4.15 -9.38
CA TYR A 408 -21.78 -2.99 -8.50
C TYR A 408 -23.08 -2.36 -8.01
N ARG A 409 -24.23 -2.91 -8.40
CA ARG A 409 -25.53 -2.45 -7.89
C ARG A 409 -25.78 -3.04 -6.51
N TYR A 410 -25.79 -2.14 -5.53
CA TYR A 410 -25.96 -2.43 -4.11
C TYR A 410 -27.22 -1.85 -3.49
N PHE A 411 -27.84 -0.88 -4.17
CA PHE A 411 -29.01 -0.14 -3.71
C PHE A 411 -30.15 -0.25 -4.74
N ALA A 412 -31.38 0.05 -4.32
CA ALA A 412 -32.55 0.06 -5.20
C ALA A 412 -32.39 1.04 -6.37
N ASP A 413 -31.70 2.17 -6.15
CA ASP A 413 -31.27 3.06 -7.22
C ASP A 413 -29.97 2.54 -7.84
N PRO A 414 -29.96 2.15 -9.12
CA PRO A 414 -28.78 1.57 -9.77
C PRO A 414 -27.63 2.56 -9.96
N ARG A 415 -27.84 3.85 -9.65
CA ARG A 415 -26.81 4.90 -9.71
C ARG A 415 -26.12 5.14 -8.38
N VAL A 416 -26.55 4.51 -7.30
CA VAL A 416 -26.02 4.74 -5.96
C VAL A 416 -24.98 3.68 -5.62
N GLY A 417 -23.81 4.12 -5.16
CA GLY A 417 -22.69 3.27 -4.75
C GLY A 417 -21.51 4.11 -4.27
N GLY A 418 -20.44 3.46 -3.81
CA GLY A 418 -19.20 4.16 -3.47
C GLY A 418 -18.45 4.67 -4.71
N ASP A 419 -17.42 5.48 -4.51
CA ASP A 419 -16.62 5.99 -5.64
C ASP A 419 -15.39 5.12 -5.93
N ASP A 420 -14.81 4.47 -4.91
CA ASP A 420 -13.61 3.65 -5.09
C ASP A 420 -13.88 2.38 -5.91
N LEU A 421 -13.29 2.31 -7.11
CA LEU A 421 -13.40 1.19 -8.04
C LEU A 421 -12.71 -0.09 -7.51
N PHE A 422 -11.57 0.03 -6.83
CA PHE A 422 -10.83 -1.11 -6.28
C PHE A 422 -11.55 -1.73 -5.07
N MET A 423 -12.36 -0.92 -4.38
CA MET A 423 -13.34 -1.41 -3.41
C MET A 423 -14.58 -2.04 -4.05
N SER A 424 -14.59 -2.27 -5.37
CA SER A 424 -15.76 -2.71 -6.12
C SER A 424 -16.94 -1.77 -5.94
N ARG A 425 -16.72 -0.46 -5.80
CA ARG A 425 -17.77 0.54 -5.51
C ARG A 425 -18.53 0.25 -4.20
N CYS A 426 -17.96 -0.54 -3.30
CA CYS A 426 -18.52 -0.75 -1.97
C CYS A 426 -18.29 0.52 -1.13
N PRO A 427 -19.36 1.17 -0.63
CA PRO A 427 -19.23 2.35 0.22
C PRO A 427 -18.56 2.00 1.55
N ILE A 428 -17.56 2.78 1.92
CA ILE A 428 -16.77 2.64 3.15
C ILE A 428 -16.68 3.98 3.87
N VAL A 429 -16.40 3.95 5.17
CA VAL A 429 -16.08 5.19 5.89
C VAL A 429 -14.64 5.60 5.56
N GLU A 430 -14.49 6.79 5.01
CA GLU A 430 -13.21 7.44 4.78
C GLU A 430 -13.01 8.54 5.82
N GLY A 431 -11.89 8.48 6.54
CA GLY A 431 -11.54 9.42 7.61
C GLY A 431 -11.18 10.80 7.04
N TYR A 432 -11.51 11.87 7.77
CA TYR A 432 -10.99 13.18 7.40
C TYR A 432 -9.56 13.36 7.89
N SER A 433 -8.79 14.17 7.16
CA SER A 433 -7.38 14.45 7.47
C SER A 433 -7.15 15.07 8.85
N ASN A 434 -8.14 15.75 9.42
CA ASN A 434 -8.04 16.50 10.68
C ASN A 434 -8.92 15.93 11.81
N THR A 435 -9.47 14.72 11.65
CA THR A 435 -10.39 14.12 12.63
C THR A 435 -9.88 12.79 13.21
N GLY A 436 -8.56 12.62 13.25
CA GLY A 436 -7.93 11.51 13.96
C GLY A 436 -8.18 11.59 15.47
N CYS A 437 -8.57 10.47 16.09
CA CYS A 437 -8.78 10.43 17.53
C CYS A 437 -7.48 10.63 18.32
N THR A 438 -6.30 10.36 17.73
CA THR A 438 -5.02 10.48 18.44
C THR A 438 -4.27 11.78 18.17
N ASN A 439 -4.56 12.45 17.06
CA ASN A 439 -3.80 13.59 16.55
C ASN A 439 -4.63 14.64 15.78
N GLY A 440 -5.96 14.51 15.78
CA GLY A 440 -6.86 15.41 15.07
C GLY A 440 -7.06 16.76 15.76
N ASP A 441 -7.83 17.63 15.13
CA ASP A 441 -8.21 18.93 15.65
C ASP A 441 -9.54 18.81 16.42
N PRO A 442 -9.52 18.90 17.77
CA PRO A 442 -10.74 18.77 18.57
C PRO A 442 -11.78 19.88 18.30
N SER A 443 -11.39 20.99 17.66
CA SER A 443 -12.31 22.08 17.33
C SER A 443 -13.35 21.70 16.26
N VAL A 444 -13.05 20.70 15.43
CA VAL A 444 -13.94 20.18 14.39
C VAL A 444 -14.59 18.85 14.76
N MET A 445 -14.36 18.34 15.98
CA MET A 445 -14.84 17.05 16.46
C MET A 445 -15.71 17.21 17.72
N PRO A 446 -16.95 17.73 17.62
CA PRO A 446 -17.81 17.98 18.78
C PRO A 446 -17.99 16.73 19.65
N GLY A 447 -17.82 16.89 20.97
CA GLY A 447 -17.95 15.79 21.94
C GLY A 447 -16.76 14.83 22.00
N SER A 448 -15.78 14.95 21.10
CA SER A 448 -14.64 14.04 21.05
C SER A 448 -13.51 14.41 22.00
N ILE A 449 -12.81 13.39 22.51
CA ILE A 449 -11.49 13.53 23.14
C ILE A 449 -10.42 13.14 22.13
N VAL A 450 -9.43 14.01 21.94
CA VAL A 450 -8.21 13.71 21.19
C VAL A 450 -7.08 13.37 22.15
N GLY A 451 -6.49 12.18 22.00
CA GLY A 451 -5.43 11.71 22.88
C GLY A 451 -4.83 10.37 22.44
N PRO A 452 -3.65 9.97 22.95
CA PRO A 452 -2.94 8.79 22.46
C PRO A 452 -3.74 7.47 22.59
N ASN A 453 -4.60 7.40 23.60
CA ASN A 453 -5.47 6.24 23.85
C ASN A 453 -6.89 6.45 23.32
N SER A 454 -7.18 7.57 22.67
CA SER A 454 -8.53 7.84 22.17
C SER A 454 -8.83 6.99 20.95
N ARG A 455 -10.04 6.45 20.91
CA ARG A 455 -10.57 5.63 19.81
C ARG A 455 -11.99 6.05 19.49
N CYS A 456 -12.37 5.87 18.23
CA CYS A 456 -13.71 6.13 17.76
C CYS A 456 -14.66 5.01 18.21
N VAL A 457 -15.81 5.37 18.75
CA VAL A 457 -16.88 4.46 19.18
C VAL A 457 -18.20 4.82 18.50
N LYS A 458 -19.03 3.79 18.26
CA LYS A 458 -20.32 3.97 17.58
C LYS A 458 -21.30 4.71 18.46
N GLY A 459 -21.98 5.72 17.91
CA GLY A 459 -23.06 6.42 18.59
C GLY A 459 -24.43 5.77 18.35
N LYS A 460 -25.31 5.88 19.33
CA LYS A 460 -26.73 5.53 19.23
C LYS A 460 -27.57 6.70 19.74
N ASP A 461 -28.19 7.39 18.80
CA ASP A 461 -28.92 8.65 19.03
C ASP A 461 -28.08 9.69 19.78
N LEU A 462 -26.76 9.65 19.57
CA LEU A 462 -25.78 10.40 20.34
C LEU A 462 -25.80 11.88 19.93
N GLN A 463 -25.90 12.73 20.94
CA GLN A 463 -25.92 14.17 20.77
C GLN A 463 -24.95 14.84 21.74
N PHE A 464 -24.36 15.94 21.29
CA PHE A 464 -23.53 16.83 22.09
C PHE A 464 -23.94 18.28 21.79
N ASP A 465 -24.24 19.06 22.84
CA ASP A 465 -24.75 20.44 22.75
C ASP A 465 -25.98 20.56 21.80
N ASP A 466 -26.96 19.66 22.00
CA ASP A 466 -28.22 19.55 21.23
C ASP A 466 -28.06 19.31 19.71
N LYS A 467 -26.88 18.84 19.28
CA LYS A 467 -26.64 18.40 17.89
C LYS A 467 -26.38 16.92 17.84
N TYR A 468 -26.96 16.27 16.83
CA TYR A 468 -26.62 14.88 16.51
C TYR A 468 -25.19 14.84 15.95
N ILE A 469 -24.33 14.01 16.54
CA ILE A 469 -22.92 13.92 16.17
C ILE A 469 -22.53 12.59 15.52
N GLY A 470 -23.41 11.58 15.59
CA GLY A 470 -23.11 10.25 15.08
C GLY A 470 -22.12 9.55 16.01
N ASP A 471 -21.01 9.09 15.44
CA ASP A 471 -19.93 8.44 16.17
C ASP A 471 -19.01 9.48 16.85
N VAL A 472 -18.18 9.05 17.82
CA VAL A 472 -17.37 9.98 18.62
C VAL A 472 -16.04 9.37 19.06
N CYS A 473 -14.99 10.17 19.20
CA CYS A 473 -13.76 9.70 19.86
C CYS A 473 -13.88 9.82 21.38
N VAL A 474 -13.64 8.71 22.09
CA VAL A 474 -13.57 8.67 23.57
C VAL A 474 -12.20 8.22 24.01
N ASP A 475 -11.79 8.61 25.20
CA ASP A 475 -10.56 8.07 25.80
C ASP A 475 -10.82 6.61 26.21
N THR A 476 -9.92 5.71 25.85
CA THR A 476 -10.07 4.27 26.12
C THR A 476 -8.99 3.77 27.06
N ARG A 477 -9.35 2.79 27.89
CA ARG A 477 -8.44 2.08 28.77
C ARG A 477 -8.72 0.59 28.70
N CYS A 478 -7.67 -0.18 28.46
CA CYS A 478 -7.72 -1.61 28.29
C CYS A 478 -7.06 -2.30 29.49
N GLY A 479 -7.73 -3.29 30.09
CA GLY A 479 -7.19 -4.06 31.21
C GLY A 479 -7.96 -5.35 31.42
N ASP A 480 -7.26 -6.46 31.67
CA ASP A 480 -7.84 -7.78 31.95
C ASP A 480 -8.91 -8.24 30.93
N GLY A 481 -8.73 -7.89 29.65
CA GLY A 481 -9.69 -8.21 28.58
C GLY A 481 -10.95 -7.34 28.54
N THR A 482 -11.02 -6.32 29.39
CA THR A 482 -12.12 -5.35 29.45
C THR A 482 -11.73 -4.00 28.86
N VAL A 483 -12.72 -3.29 28.32
CA VAL A 483 -12.59 -1.92 27.84
C VAL A 483 -13.29 -0.99 28.84
N SER A 484 -12.62 0.08 29.24
CA SER A 484 -13.26 1.22 29.89
C SER A 484 -13.17 2.44 28.99
N VAL A 485 -14.20 3.27 29.01
CA VAL A 485 -14.29 4.50 28.21
C VAL A 485 -14.49 5.71 29.10
N ARG A 486 -14.04 6.87 28.64
CA ARG A 486 -14.29 8.16 29.29
C ARG A 486 -14.66 9.22 28.26
N PHE A 487 -15.77 9.91 28.53
CA PHE A 487 -16.35 10.93 27.65
C PHE A 487 -15.73 12.31 27.89
N LEU A 488 -15.86 13.21 26.91
CA LEU A 488 -15.44 14.60 27.07
C LEU A 488 -16.23 15.26 28.21
N ARG A 489 -15.51 15.93 29.12
CA ARG A 489 -16.03 16.53 30.37
C ARG A 489 -16.60 15.52 31.36
N ASP A 490 -16.09 14.29 31.34
CA ASP A 490 -16.33 13.28 32.36
C ASP A 490 -15.03 12.93 33.10
N ASP A 491 -15.08 12.90 34.43
CA ASP A 491 -13.96 12.48 35.26
C ASP A 491 -13.99 10.96 35.55
N ALA A 492 -15.13 10.30 35.34
CA ALA A 492 -15.32 8.88 35.61
C ALA A 492 -14.97 7.99 34.41
N TRP A 493 -14.48 6.80 34.71
CA TRP A 493 -14.33 5.71 33.73
C TRP A 493 -15.57 4.82 33.79
N HIS A 494 -16.11 4.49 32.62
CA HIS A 494 -17.25 3.60 32.48
C HIS A 494 -16.77 2.28 31.89
N GLU A 495 -17.10 1.18 32.54
CA GLU A 495 -16.86 -0.15 31.99
C GLU A 495 -17.74 -0.36 30.76
N CYS A 496 -17.16 -0.90 29.69
CA CYS A 496 -17.79 -1.01 28.40
C CYS A 496 -17.72 -2.47 27.91
N GLN A 497 -18.75 -3.24 28.22
CA GLN A 497 -18.86 -4.63 27.77
C GLN A 497 -19.30 -4.66 26.30
N ALA A 498 -18.60 -5.44 25.47
CA ALA A 498 -18.75 -5.38 24.03
C ALA A 498 -20.21 -5.62 23.57
N GLY A 499 -20.72 -4.73 22.72
CA GLY A 499 -22.10 -4.75 22.22
C GLY A 499 -23.16 -4.15 23.16
N GLU A 500 -22.83 -3.91 24.44
CA GLU A 500 -23.70 -3.16 25.34
C GLU A 500 -23.64 -1.65 25.04
N THR A 501 -24.54 -0.89 25.68
CA THR A 501 -24.59 0.56 25.53
C THR A 501 -24.20 1.27 26.82
N VAL A 502 -23.34 2.29 26.69
CA VAL A 502 -22.97 3.17 27.81
C VAL A 502 -23.55 4.56 27.56
N THR A 503 -24.20 5.12 28.57
CA THR A 503 -24.77 6.47 28.52
C THR A 503 -23.74 7.47 29.05
N PRO A 504 -23.42 8.54 28.30
CA PRO A 504 -22.53 9.60 28.78
C PRO A 504 -23.12 10.32 30.01
N PRO A 505 -22.33 11.10 30.76
CA PRO A 505 -22.82 11.83 31.92
C PRO A 505 -23.87 12.87 31.52
N SER A 506 -24.81 13.15 32.43
CA SER A 506 -25.84 14.18 32.23
C SER A 506 -25.21 15.57 31.97
N GLY A 507 -25.78 16.34 31.05
CA GLY A 507 -25.31 17.68 30.71
C GLY A 507 -25.47 17.97 29.21
N PRO A 508 -24.40 18.27 28.46
CA PRO A 508 -24.48 18.52 27.02
C PRO A 508 -24.79 17.24 26.21
N TRP A 509 -24.73 16.07 26.86
CA TRP A 509 -24.90 14.77 26.25
C TRP A 509 -26.35 14.28 26.26
N ARG A 510 -26.75 13.62 25.16
CA ARG A 510 -27.93 12.75 25.08
C ARG A 510 -27.59 11.51 24.26
N GLY A 511 -28.38 10.45 24.41
CA GLY A 511 -28.16 9.18 23.71
C GLY A 511 -27.12 8.30 24.41
N SER A 512 -26.50 7.39 23.66
CA SER A 512 -25.53 6.41 24.19
C SER A 512 -24.48 6.08 23.14
N ILE A 513 -23.38 5.45 23.55
CA ILE A 513 -22.48 4.76 22.63
C ILE A 513 -22.71 3.26 22.69
N VAL A 514 -22.31 2.54 21.65
CA VAL A 514 -22.18 1.09 21.63
C VAL A 514 -20.74 0.72 21.94
N CYS A 515 -20.56 -0.17 22.92
CA CYS A 515 -19.24 -0.60 23.36
C CYS A 515 -18.53 -1.41 22.28
N PRO A 516 -17.29 -1.03 21.92
CA PRO A 516 -16.52 -1.75 20.90
C PRO A 516 -16.05 -3.11 21.42
N GLN A 517 -15.63 -3.97 20.49
CA GLN A 517 -14.89 -5.18 20.87
C GLN A 517 -13.52 -4.79 21.43
N TYR A 518 -13.02 -5.56 22.38
CA TYR A 518 -11.69 -5.34 22.95
C TYR A 518 -10.61 -5.27 21.86
N ALA A 519 -10.66 -6.19 20.88
CA ALA A 519 -9.69 -6.24 19.79
C ALA A 519 -9.69 -4.97 18.90
N ASP A 520 -10.82 -4.28 18.76
CA ASP A 520 -10.95 -3.11 17.87
C ASP A 520 -10.26 -1.86 18.41
N VAL A 521 -10.15 -1.76 19.74
CA VAL A 521 -9.64 -0.54 20.42
C VAL A 521 -8.40 -0.78 21.27
N CYS A 522 -8.16 -2.04 21.67
CA CYS A 522 -7.05 -2.42 22.54
C CYS A 522 -5.94 -3.19 21.84
N ALA A 523 -6.16 -3.67 20.60
CA ALA A 523 -5.04 -4.11 19.79
C ALA A 523 -4.13 -2.91 19.51
N ALA A 524 -2.83 -3.08 19.72
CA ALA A 524 -1.87 -2.06 19.34
C ALA A 524 -1.93 -1.92 17.81
N PHE A 525 -2.46 -0.80 17.33
CA PHE A 525 -2.20 -0.37 15.97
C PHE A 525 -0.70 -0.12 15.87
N PRO A 526 0.08 -0.86 15.04
CA PRO A 526 1.43 -0.47 14.69
C PRO A 526 1.45 1.03 14.44
N ASN A 527 2.17 1.74 15.30
CA ASN A 527 2.43 3.15 15.11
C ASN A 527 3.44 3.28 13.97
N ILE A 528 2.98 2.98 12.76
CA ILE A 528 3.80 3.01 11.57
C ILE A 528 4.36 4.42 11.36
N SER A 529 3.68 5.48 11.78
CA SER A 529 4.14 6.87 11.66
C SER A 529 5.14 7.32 12.74
N GLY A 530 5.24 6.60 13.86
CA GLY A 530 5.96 7.07 15.05
C GLY A 530 7.41 6.57 15.17
N HIS A 531 7.83 5.65 14.32
CA HIS A 531 9.20 5.15 14.31
C HIS A 531 10.09 6.04 13.43
N PRO A 532 11.14 6.66 13.99
CA PRO A 532 12.09 7.42 13.18
C PRO A 532 12.79 6.47 12.20
N ILE A 533 12.84 6.87 10.93
CA ILE A 533 13.55 6.11 9.89
C ILE A 533 15.05 6.36 10.11
N PRO A 534 15.85 5.34 10.44
CA PRO A 534 17.26 5.53 10.72
C PRO A 534 18.02 5.87 9.42
N VAL A 535 19.01 6.75 9.54
CA VAL A 535 20.01 6.95 8.49
C VAL A 535 21.07 5.89 8.65
N VAL A 536 21.22 5.02 7.65
CA VAL A 536 22.20 3.94 7.65
C VAL A 536 23.09 4.01 6.41
N ASP A 537 24.18 3.24 6.41
CA ASP A 537 25.03 3.13 5.23
C ASP A 537 24.25 2.47 4.09
N PRO A 538 24.39 2.98 2.86
CA PRO A 538 23.61 2.49 1.73
C PRO A 538 24.05 1.06 1.37
N PRO A 539 23.11 0.15 1.01
CA PRO A 539 23.39 -1.24 0.71
C PRO A 539 23.98 -1.42 -0.70
N LEU A 540 25.02 -0.66 -1.03
CA LEU A 540 25.56 -0.60 -2.37
C LEU A 540 26.27 -1.91 -2.75
N ALA A 541 26.07 -2.34 -3.99
CA ALA A 541 26.79 -3.45 -4.60
C ALA A 541 28.27 -3.11 -4.88
N ASP A 542 28.57 -1.81 -4.94
CA ASP A 542 29.86 -1.22 -5.23
C ASP A 542 30.06 0.07 -4.45
N ASP A 543 31.31 0.36 -4.13
CA ASP A 543 31.68 1.71 -3.70
C ASP A 543 31.43 2.68 -4.87
N PRO A 544 30.85 3.87 -4.62
CA PRO A 544 30.64 4.86 -5.67
C PRO A 544 31.99 5.17 -6.33
N PRO A 545 32.03 5.38 -7.66
CA PRO A 545 33.27 5.73 -8.33
C PRO A 545 33.86 6.96 -7.65
N SER A 546 35.05 6.79 -7.05
CA SER A 546 35.79 7.93 -6.54
C SER A 546 36.05 8.88 -7.70
N ALA A 547 35.85 10.18 -7.47
CA ALA A 547 36.07 11.23 -8.46
C ALA A 547 37.53 11.33 -8.97
N GLU A 548 38.41 10.38 -8.62
CA GLU A 548 39.83 10.37 -8.93
C GLU A 548 40.22 9.42 -10.07
N VAL A 549 39.29 8.68 -10.70
CA VAL A 549 39.63 7.73 -11.79
C VAL A 549 39.20 8.24 -13.18
N ALA A 550 38.83 9.52 -13.31
CA ALA A 550 38.45 10.12 -14.61
C ALA A 550 39.64 10.66 -15.43
N GLU A 551 40.87 10.60 -14.91
CA GLU A 551 42.08 10.95 -15.66
C GLU A 551 43.11 9.82 -15.54
N GLU A 552 43.08 8.89 -16.48
CA GLU A 552 44.26 8.15 -17.03
C GLU A 552 43.78 6.88 -17.75
N ASP A 553 43.22 7.03 -18.95
CA ASP A 553 43.44 6.05 -20.02
C ASP A 553 43.19 6.66 -21.41
N GLU A 554 44.00 7.67 -21.77
CA GLU A 554 44.23 7.99 -23.19
C GLU A 554 45.65 7.57 -23.58
N GLY A 555 45.76 6.29 -23.93
CA GLY A 555 46.55 5.77 -25.05
C GLY A 555 47.96 6.32 -25.28
N GLU A 556 48.97 5.58 -24.83
CA GLU A 556 50.29 5.62 -25.47
C GLU A 556 50.66 4.24 -26.03
N THR A 557 50.59 4.10 -27.35
CA THR A 557 51.10 2.93 -28.08
C THR A 557 52.59 3.09 -28.41
N PRO A 558 53.34 1.97 -28.57
CA PRO A 558 54.73 1.88 -28.13
C PRO A 558 55.76 2.22 -29.21
N ARG A 559 56.78 3.02 -28.86
CA ARG A 559 58.00 3.17 -29.68
C ARG A 559 59.00 2.05 -29.39
N LYS A 560 59.09 1.10 -30.34
CA LYS A 560 60.19 0.13 -30.47
C LYS A 560 61.55 0.84 -30.48
N ARG A 561 62.42 0.52 -29.53
CA ARG A 561 63.83 0.91 -29.54
C ARG A 561 64.66 -0.15 -30.27
N GLN A 562 65.32 0.26 -31.35
CA GLN A 562 66.28 -0.57 -32.09
C GLN A 562 67.51 -0.89 -31.22
N ARG A 563 67.89 -2.17 -31.20
CA ARG A 563 69.24 -2.62 -30.83
C ARG A 563 70.22 -2.29 -31.95
N ARG A 564 71.34 -1.64 -31.63
CA ARG A 564 72.61 -1.81 -32.35
C ARG A 564 73.79 -1.75 -31.37
N LEU A 565 74.60 -2.80 -31.50
CA LEU A 565 76.01 -3.01 -31.15
C LEU A 565 76.44 -2.79 -29.70
#